data_AF-A0A420EDT6-F1
#
_entry.id   AF-A0A420EDT6-F1
#
_cell.length_a   1.000
_cell.length_b   1.000
_cell.length_c   1.000
_cell.angle_alpha   90.00
_cell.angle_beta   90.00
_cell.angle_gamma   90.00
#
_symmetry.space_group_name_H-M   'P 1'
#
loop_
_entity.id
_entity.type
_entity.pdbx_description
1 polymer ?
#
loop_
_entity_poly.entity_id
_entity_poly.type
_entity_poly.pdbx_seq_one_letter_code
_entity_poly.pdbx_strand_id
1 'polypeptide(L)'
;MRYAMPFWACESCMYSIELNFECYQDTTVSKADKAISDYIEALRDCGLVIGREFPSHMVESAFITRAMSPRADSVTRKNYSKLCLKAVDDLHAAGVLEPKVAVKGIDLHADHSDPCYEEGQPSWQIVYTNYLSSCTPLRCGDHFMPIPLQFFEQTLGARDFKPLLQWQQNWMALDELQMLGTALVEPARRQISEFDSELSKQGRSLAQQIENLSGVPTYYYIYRGGGQSLATEQERLCPSCGGQWRLAHELHDVIDFKCDNCKLVSSYSWDFK
;
A
#
# COMPACT_ATOMS: atom_id res chain seq x y z
N MET A 1 -41.80 6.08 12.18
CA MET A 1 -40.58 5.47 12.75
C MET A 1 -39.40 5.97 11.91
N ARG A 2 -38.79 7.08 12.32
CA ARG A 2 -37.60 7.63 11.64
C ARG A 2 -36.42 6.79 12.11
N TYR A 3 -35.90 5.91 11.27
CA TYR A 3 -34.58 5.34 11.50
C TYR A 3 -33.58 6.47 11.33
N ALA A 4 -33.21 7.10 12.44
CA ALA A 4 -31.99 7.87 12.51
C ALA A 4 -30.85 6.85 12.35
N MET A 5 -30.34 6.71 11.12
CA MET A 5 -29.06 6.04 10.91
C MET A 5 -28.01 6.90 11.62
N PRO A 6 -27.27 6.36 12.60
CA PRO A 6 -26.12 7.07 13.15
C PRO A 6 -25.19 7.39 11.98
N PHE A 7 -24.65 8.60 11.97
CA PHE A 7 -23.64 9.06 11.01
C PHE A 7 -22.53 8.01 10.89
N TRP A 8 -22.52 7.26 9.79
CA TRP A 8 -21.40 6.39 9.41
C TRP A 8 -20.26 7.27 8.88
N ALA A 9 -19.65 8.05 9.76
CA ALA A 9 -18.30 8.55 9.49
C ALA A 9 -17.34 7.40 9.80
N CYS A 10 -17.22 6.46 8.87
CA CYS A 10 -16.12 5.51 8.91
C CYS A 10 -14.84 6.26 8.49
N GLU A 11 -14.14 6.84 9.46
CA GLU A 11 -12.86 7.53 9.23
C GLU A 11 -11.76 6.56 8.76
N SER A 12 -11.98 5.26 9.00
CA SER A 12 -11.13 4.13 8.63
C SER A 12 -11.46 3.50 7.28
N CYS A 13 -12.26 4.10 6.40
CA CYS A 13 -12.66 3.48 5.13
C CYS A 13 -11.84 4.00 3.94
N MET A 14 -11.54 3.15 2.96
CA MET A 14 -11.08 3.62 1.65
C MET A 14 -12.25 4.17 0.84
N TYR A 15 -11.98 5.19 0.03
CA TYR A 15 -13.00 5.96 -0.69
C TYR A 15 -12.84 5.84 -2.20
N SER A 16 -13.96 5.70 -2.90
CA SER A 16 -14.02 5.90 -4.35
C SER A 16 -14.10 7.40 -4.64
N ILE A 17 -13.22 7.89 -5.51
CA ILE A 17 -13.17 9.29 -5.92
C ILE A 17 -13.22 9.44 -7.44
N GLU A 18 -13.76 10.57 -7.89
CA GLU A 18 -13.67 11.03 -9.29
C GLU A 18 -12.82 12.31 -9.34
N LEU A 19 -11.79 12.29 -10.17
CA LEU A 19 -10.95 13.44 -10.50
C LEU A 19 -11.46 14.04 -11.81
N ASN A 20 -11.96 15.28 -11.75
CA ASN A 20 -12.54 15.97 -12.90
C ASN A 20 -11.59 17.06 -13.40
N PHE A 21 -10.97 16.82 -14.55
CA PHE A 21 -9.99 17.71 -15.18
C PHE A 21 -10.67 18.54 -16.27
N GLU A 22 -10.76 19.85 -16.07
CA GLU A 22 -11.35 20.78 -17.03
C GLU A 22 -10.24 21.42 -17.90
N CYS A 23 -10.46 21.48 -19.21
CA CYS A 23 -9.57 22.22 -20.12
C CYS A 23 -9.96 23.70 -20.16
N TYR A 24 -8.99 24.60 -20.01
CA TYR A 24 -9.23 26.05 -20.01
C TYR A 24 -8.64 26.79 -21.24
N GLN A 25 -7.90 26.07 -22.08
CA GLN A 25 -7.39 26.54 -23.36
C GLN A 25 -7.32 25.37 -24.34
N ASP A 26 -7.16 25.67 -25.63
CA ASP A 26 -7.01 24.65 -26.66
C ASP A 26 -5.80 23.75 -26.37
N THR A 27 -6.05 22.45 -26.32
CA THR A 27 -5.04 21.42 -26.10
C THR A 27 -5.35 20.21 -26.96
N THR A 28 -4.37 19.34 -27.15
CA THR A 28 -4.59 18.06 -27.81
C THR A 28 -4.93 17.00 -26.78
N VAL A 29 -5.77 16.04 -27.16
CA VAL A 29 -6.10 14.90 -26.29
C VAL A 29 -4.84 14.23 -25.77
N SER A 30 -3.83 13.99 -26.62
CA SER A 30 -2.57 13.37 -26.21
C SER A 30 -1.76 14.19 -25.20
N LYS A 31 -1.79 15.53 -25.29
CA LYS A 31 -1.07 16.40 -24.34
C LYS A 31 -1.76 16.40 -22.98
N ALA A 32 -3.09 16.51 -22.97
CA ALA A 32 -3.90 16.44 -21.76
C ALA A 32 -3.79 15.06 -21.09
N ASP A 33 -3.97 13.98 -21.85
CA ASP A 33 -3.88 12.60 -21.38
C ASP A 33 -2.53 12.28 -20.73
N LYS A 34 -1.44 12.73 -21.36
CA LYS A 34 -0.11 12.59 -20.76
C LYS A 34 0.01 13.32 -19.42
N ALA A 35 -0.41 14.58 -19.35
CA ALA A 35 -0.30 15.37 -18.12
C ALA A 35 -1.19 14.81 -17.00
N ILE A 36 -2.40 14.34 -17.34
CA ILE A 36 -3.32 13.67 -16.42
C ILE A 36 -2.70 12.37 -15.91
N SER A 37 -2.13 11.55 -16.80
CA SER A 37 -1.45 10.30 -16.42
C SER A 37 -0.26 10.55 -15.50
N ASP A 38 0.59 11.53 -15.82
CA ASP A 38 1.73 11.91 -14.98
C ASP A 38 1.27 12.42 -13.59
N TYR A 39 0.15 13.16 -13.54
CA TYR A 39 -0.46 13.61 -12.28
C TYR A 39 -1.01 12.46 -11.44
N ILE A 40 -1.71 11.50 -12.05
CA ILE A 40 -2.22 10.32 -11.35
C ILE A 40 -1.07 9.46 -10.83
N GLU A 41 0.00 9.29 -11.62
CA GLU A 41 1.21 8.61 -11.17
C GLU A 41 1.85 9.34 -9.98
N ALA A 42 1.95 10.68 -10.03
CA ALA A 42 2.47 11.47 -8.90
C ALA A 42 1.62 11.30 -7.63
N LEU A 43 0.30 11.30 -7.73
CA LEU A 43 -0.59 11.03 -6.59
C LEU A 43 -0.37 9.62 -6.03
N ARG A 44 -0.23 8.62 -6.91
CA ARG A 44 0.00 7.23 -6.51
C ARG A 44 1.34 7.09 -5.80
N ASP A 45 2.40 7.63 -6.39
CA ASP A 45 3.76 7.59 -5.83
C ASP A 45 3.86 8.32 -4.48
N CYS A 46 2.96 9.27 -4.22
CA CYS A 46 2.79 9.92 -2.91
C CYS A 46 1.84 9.20 -1.95
N GLY A 47 1.23 8.08 -2.37
CA GLY A 47 0.29 7.29 -1.58
C GLY A 47 -1.07 7.97 -1.34
N LEU A 48 -1.45 8.93 -2.20
CA LEU A 48 -2.72 9.67 -2.10
C LEU A 48 -3.86 9.00 -2.87
N VAL A 49 -3.51 8.20 -3.87
CA VAL A 49 -4.42 7.28 -4.54
C VAL A 49 -3.82 5.87 -4.55
N ILE A 50 -4.68 4.88 -4.56
CA ILE A 50 -4.31 3.46 -4.55
C ILE A 50 -4.92 2.80 -5.78
N GLY A 51 -4.25 1.75 -6.27
CA GLY A 51 -4.72 0.94 -7.38
C GLY A 51 -3.72 0.89 -8.53
N ARG A 52 -3.97 -0.07 -9.43
CA ARG A 52 -3.18 -0.30 -10.65
C ARG A 52 -3.83 0.30 -11.88
N GLU A 53 -5.15 0.45 -11.84
CA GLU A 53 -5.97 0.91 -12.96
C GLU A 53 -6.67 2.20 -12.58
N PHE A 54 -6.64 3.17 -13.49
CA PHE A 54 -7.28 4.47 -13.32
C PHE A 54 -8.15 4.75 -14.54
N PRO A 55 -9.35 4.12 -14.63
CA PRO A 55 -10.24 4.29 -15.77
C PRO A 55 -10.50 5.77 -16.01
N SER A 56 -10.10 6.22 -17.20
CA SER A 56 -10.17 7.61 -17.63
C SER A 56 -10.99 7.71 -18.90
N HIS A 57 -11.86 8.71 -18.97
CA HIS A 57 -12.71 8.95 -20.14
C HIS A 57 -12.91 10.44 -20.33
N MET A 58 -13.17 10.83 -21.58
CA MET A 58 -13.47 12.21 -21.95
C MET A 58 -14.99 12.39 -22.02
N VAL A 59 -15.50 13.44 -21.40
CA VAL A 59 -16.91 13.85 -21.46
C VAL A 59 -16.94 15.34 -21.77
N GLU A 60 -17.52 15.69 -22.92
CA GLU A 60 -17.56 17.06 -23.43
C GLU A 60 -16.16 17.71 -23.50
N SER A 61 -15.87 18.66 -22.60
CA SER A 61 -14.61 19.41 -22.53
C SER A 61 -13.76 19.04 -21.30
N ALA A 62 -14.10 17.93 -20.63
CA ALA A 62 -13.43 17.47 -19.43
C ALA A 62 -12.95 16.01 -19.56
N PHE A 63 -11.96 15.67 -18.75
CA PHE A 63 -11.52 14.30 -18.53
C PHE A 63 -11.89 13.89 -17.12
N ILE A 64 -12.38 12.66 -16.97
CA ILE A 64 -12.80 12.09 -15.70
C ILE A 64 -12.01 10.82 -15.45
N THR A 65 -11.26 10.80 -14.35
CA THR A 65 -10.53 9.63 -13.88
C THR A 65 -11.16 9.13 -12.59
N ARG A 66 -11.42 7.82 -12.51
CA ARG A 66 -11.80 7.16 -11.26
C ARG A 66 -10.57 6.60 -10.57
N ALA A 67 -10.52 6.78 -9.26
CA ALA A 67 -9.44 6.28 -8.42
C ALA A 67 -9.96 5.86 -7.04
N MET A 68 -9.15 5.07 -6.35
CA MET A 68 -9.33 4.75 -4.93
C MET A 68 -8.44 5.66 -4.10
N SER A 69 -8.95 6.10 -2.96
CA SER A 69 -8.25 7.00 -2.05
C SER A 69 -8.21 6.43 -0.64
N PRO A 70 -7.06 6.45 0.06
CA PRO A 70 -6.96 5.92 1.42
C PRO A 70 -7.93 6.59 2.40
N ARG A 71 -8.25 7.87 2.16
CA ARG A 71 -9.16 8.71 2.94
C ARG A 71 -9.90 9.70 2.05
N ALA A 72 -11.02 10.22 2.54
CA ALA A 72 -11.80 11.23 1.82
C ALA A 72 -11.01 12.52 1.55
N ASP A 73 -9.99 12.82 2.36
CA ASP A 73 -9.19 14.04 2.27
C ASP A 73 -7.76 13.82 1.75
N SER A 74 -7.42 12.62 1.24
CA SER A 74 -6.07 12.31 0.79
C SER A 74 -5.62 13.22 -0.37
N VAL A 75 -6.45 13.37 -1.40
CA VAL A 75 -6.16 14.22 -2.57
C VAL A 75 -6.53 15.67 -2.26
N THR A 76 -5.78 16.27 -1.33
CA THR A 76 -5.88 17.69 -0.99
C THR A 76 -4.50 18.32 -0.99
N ARG A 77 -4.41 19.59 -1.35
CA ARG A 77 -3.12 20.28 -1.54
C ARG A 77 -2.22 20.28 -0.30
N LYS A 78 -2.79 20.16 0.92
CA LYS A 78 -2.03 20.00 2.18
C LYS A 78 -1.18 18.72 2.21
N ASN A 79 -1.53 17.73 1.41
CA ASN A 79 -0.89 16.42 1.34
C ASN A 79 0.06 16.29 0.13
N TYR A 80 0.21 17.34 -0.67
CA TYR A 80 0.99 17.27 -1.90
C TYR A 80 2.47 17.43 -1.61
N SER A 81 3.24 16.46 -2.12
CA SER A 81 4.69 16.56 -2.16
C SER A 81 5.14 17.51 -3.28
N LYS A 82 6.46 17.74 -3.36
CA LYS A 82 7.07 18.45 -4.49
C LYS A 82 6.76 17.78 -5.83
N LEU A 83 6.62 16.45 -5.85
CA LEU A 83 6.25 15.69 -7.05
C LEU A 83 4.82 16.01 -7.49
N CYS A 84 3.86 15.99 -6.56
CA CYS A 84 2.47 16.36 -6.84
C CYS A 84 2.36 17.81 -7.31
N LEU A 85 3.03 18.75 -6.63
CA LEU A 85 3.01 20.15 -7.02
C LEU A 85 3.58 20.38 -8.42
N LYS A 86 4.68 19.70 -8.76
CA LYS A 86 5.21 19.73 -10.13
C LYS A 86 4.21 19.20 -11.15
N ALA A 87 3.52 18.10 -10.83
CA ALA A 87 2.53 17.54 -11.75
C ALA A 87 1.32 18.47 -11.96
N VAL A 88 0.95 19.27 -10.95
CA VAL A 88 -0.04 20.35 -11.09
C VAL A 88 0.46 21.41 -12.08
N ASP A 89 1.73 21.81 -12.00
CA ASP A 89 2.31 22.77 -12.96
C ASP A 89 2.32 22.19 -14.39
N ASP A 90 2.60 20.89 -14.53
CA ASP A 90 2.59 20.19 -15.82
C ASP A 90 1.16 20.09 -16.42
N LEU A 91 0.11 19.93 -15.59
CA LEU A 91 -1.29 20.06 -16.01
C LEU A 91 -1.58 21.45 -16.60
N HIS A 92 -1.18 22.51 -15.90
CA HIS A 92 -1.37 23.88 -16.39
C HIS A 92 -0.62 24.12 -17.69
N ALA A 93 0.62 23.63 -17.81
CA ALA A 93 1.38 23.69 -19.06
C ALA A 93 0.68 22.93 -20.22
N ALA A 94 -0.13 21.93 -19.90
CA ALA A 94 -0.99 21.20 -20.83
C ALA A 94 -2.34 21.88 -21.13
N GLY A 95 -2.68 22.99 -20.47
CA GLY A 95 -3.98 23.66 -20.63
C GLY A 95 -5.12 22.99 -19.87
N VAL A 96 -4.77 22.19 -18.86
CA VAL A 96 -5.69 21.45 -18.00
C VAL A 96 -5.62 22.03 -16.58
N LEU A 97 -6.77 22.26 -15.95
CA LEU A 97 -6.83 22.69 -14.56
C LEU A 97 -6.49 21.55 -13.60
N GLU A 98 -6.02 21.89 -12.40
CA GLU A 98 -6.00 20.95 -11.28
C GLU A 98 -7.40 20.34 -11.08
N PRO A 99 -7.53 19.01 -10.89
CA PRO A 99 -8.82 18.37 -10.91
C PRO A 99 -9.68 18.75 -9.72
N LYS A 100 -10.99 18.87 -9.96
CA LYS A 100 -11.98 18.87 -8.88
C LYS A 100 -12.18 17.44 -8.38
N VAL A 101 -11.86 17.21 -7.11
CA VAL A 101 -12.03 15.90 -6.46
C VAL A 101 -13.46 15.75 -5.96
N ALA A 102 -14.15 14.72 -6.43
CA ALA A 102 -15.47 14.34 -5.95
C ALA A 102 -15.41 13.00 -5.22
N VAL A 103 -15.64 13.01 -3.90
CA VAL A 103 -15.76 11.78 -3.10
C VAL A 103 -17.12 11.15 -3.36
N LYS A 104 -17.13 9.92 -3.89
CA LYS A 104 -18.37 9.21 -4.26
C LYS A 104 -18.93 8.39 -3.10
N GLY A 105 -18.07 7.92 -2.21
CA GLY A 105 -18.44 7.16 -1.03
C GLY A 105 -17.35 6.19 -0.61
N ILE A 106 -17.68 5.39 0.40
CA ILE A 106 -16.86 4.29 0.89
C ILE A 106 -16.90 3.14 -0.13
N ASP A 107 -15.75 2.54 -0.40
CA ASP A 107 -15.68 1.28 -1.13
C ASP A 107 -15.90 0.12 -0.16
N LEU A 108 -16.89 -0.72 -0.47
CA LEU A 108 -17.32 -1.85 0.36
C LEU A 108 -16.43 -3.09 0.24
N HIS A 109 -15.56 -3.11 -0.76
CA HIS A 109 -14.69 -4.24 -1.09
C HIS A 109 -13.20 -3.92 -0.89
N ALA A 110 -12.90 -2.69 -0.51
CA ALA A 110 -11.55 -2.25 -0.24
C ALA A 110 -11.22 -2.40 1.26
N ASP A 111 -9.95 -2.66 1.58
CA ASP A 111 -9.48 -2.70 2.96
C ASP A 111 -9.77 -1.37 3.69
N HIS A 112 -10.12 -1.45 4.97
CA HIS A 112 -10.29 -0.26 5.81
C HIS A 112 -8.93 0.27 6.27
N SER A 113 -8.63 1.55 6.09
CA SER A 113 -7.43 2.24 6.61
C SER A 113 -7.39 2.26 8.14
N ASP A 114 -6.21 2.07 8.73
CA ASP A 114 -5.98 2.16 10.17
C ASP A 114 -5.98 3.62 10.67
N PRO A 115 -6.72 3.94 11.75
CA PRO A 115 -6.74 5.28 12.35
C PRO A 115 -5.58 5.54 13.35
N CYS A 116 -4.65 4.61 13.56
CA CYS A 116 -3.62 4.69 14.61
C CYS A 116 -2.77 5.97 14.56
N TYR A 117 -2.52 6.53 13.38
CA TYR A 117 -1.77 7.78 13.22
C TYR A 117 -2.61 9.05 13.45
N GLU A 118 -3.93 8.92 13.62
CA GLU A 118 -4.82 9.99 14.09
C GLU A 118 -4.90 10.01 15.62
N GLU A 119 -4.86 8.83 16.24
CA GLU A 119 -4.92 8.65 17.70
C GLU A 119 -3.54 8.64 18.38
N GLY A 120 -2.45 8.57 17.60
CA GLY A 120 -1.07 8.51 18.09
C GLY A 120 -0.12 7.87 17.09
N GLN A 121 0.54 6.79 17.50
CA GLN A 121 1.36 5.92 16.64
C GLN A 121 1.17 4.47 17.09
N PRO A 122 1.25 3.48 16.17
CA PRO A 122 1.19 2.09 16.57
C PRO A 122 2.47 1.67 17.31
N SER A 123 2.36 0.64 18.15
CA SER A 123 3.50 0.16 18.96
C SER A 123 4.57 -0.55 18.10
N TRP A 124 4.16 -1.06 16.94
CA TRP A 124 5.02 -1.55 15.86
C TRP A 124 4.23 -1.54 14.54
N GLN A 125 4.92 -1.75 13.43
CA GLN A 125 4.33 -1.80 12.10
C GLN A 125 4.97 -2.90 11.25
N ILE A 126 4.35 -3.25 10.14
CA ILE A 126 4.77 -4.36 9.28
C ILE A 126 4.67 -4.00 7.80
N VAL A 127 5.74 -4.24 7.05
CA VAL A 127 5.73 -4.25 5.59
C VAL A 127 5.21 -5.63 5.14
N TYR A 128 3.99 -5.64 4.64
CA TYR A 128 3.20 -6.82 4.30
C TYR A 128 2.28 -6.55 3.11
N THR A 129 2.21 -7.50 2.19
CA THR A 129 1.23 -7.51 1.10
C THR A 129 0.94 -8.96 0.73
N ASN A 130 -0.13 -9.17 -0.03
CA ASN A 130 -0.42 -10.40 -0.76
C ASN A 130 -0.90 -10.05 -2.18
N TYR A 131 -1.02 -11.02 -3.10
CA TYR A 131 -1.45 -10.74 -4.47
C TYR A 131 -2.88 -10.17 -4.59
N LEU A 132 -3.71 -10.30 -3.54
CA LEU A 132 -5.07 -9.75 -3.46
C LEU A 132 -5.11 -8.32 -2.90
N SER A 133 -3.98 -7.80 -2.41
CA SER A 133 -3.95 -6.53 -1.70
C SER A 133 -4.30 -5.36 -2.61
N SER A 134 -5.24 -4.53 -2.16
CA SER A 134 -5.71 -3.33 -2.85
C SER A 134 -5.42 -2.05 -2.06
N CYS A 135 -4.49 -2.12 -1.11
CA CYS A 135 -4.13 -1.07 -0.16
C CYS A 135 -2.61 -0.87 -0.10
N THR A 136 -2.18 0.07 0.74
CA THR A 136 -0.76 0.27 1.11
C THR A 136 -0.12 -1.00 1.69
N PRO A 137 1.17 -1.27 1.40
CA PRO A 137 1.88 -2.44 1.93
C PRO A 137 2.35 -2.26 3.38
N LEU A 138 2.01 -1.16 4.04
CA LEU A 138 2.35 -0.92 5.43
C LEU A 138 1.11 -1.17 6.30
N ARG A 139 1.18 -2.11 7.24
CA ARG A 139 0.10 -2.39 8.20
C ARG A 139 0.50 -1.99 9.62
N CYS A 140 -0.51 -1.61 10.40
CA CYS A 140 -0.41 -1.42 11.84
C CYS A 140 -0.13 -2.76 12.53
N GLY A 141 0.86 -2.83 13.40
CA GLY A 141 1.17 -4.03 14.16
C GLY A 141 0.13 -4.37 15.24
N ASP A 142 -0.64 -3.38 15.69
CA ASP A 142 -1.64 -3.56 16.74
C ASP A 142 -3.00 -4.01 16.21
N HIS A 143 -3.39 -3.63 14.99
CA HIS A 143 -4.69 -3.98 14.40
C HIS A 143 -4.61 -4.74 13.07
N PHE A 144 -3.43 -4.81 12.45
CA PHE A 144 -3.20 -5.39 11.11
C PHE A 144 -3.91 -4.68 9.94
N MET A 145 -4.42 -3.46 10.17
CA MET A 145 -5.06 -2.65 9.14
C MET A 145 -4.00 -1.80 8.39
N PRO A 146 -4.23 -1.44 7.11
CA PRO A 146 -3.30 -0.65 6.30
C PRO A 146 -3.14 0.78 6.81
N ILE A 147 -1.90 1.24 6.95
CA ILE A 147 -1.57 2.61 7.36
C ILE A 147 -1.47 3.51 6.11
N PRO A 148 -2.33 4.53 5.96
CA PRO A 148 -2.20 5.52 4.90
C PRO A 148 -0.81 6.17 4.86
N LEU A 149 -0.11 6.06 3.72
CA LEU A 149 1.25 6.58 3.55
C LEU A 149 1.34 8.11 3.70
N GLN A 150 0.21 8.81 3.57
CA GLN A 150 0.14 10.24 3.76
C GLN A 150 0.56 10.74 5.15
N PHE A 151 0.58 9.87 6.17
CA PHE A 151 0.95 10.26 7.53
C PHE A 151 2.47 10.49 7.73
N PHE A 152 3.33 9.94 6.88
CA PHE A 152 4.79 9.97 7.07
C PHE A 152 5.47 11.26 6.58
N GLU A 153 4.74 12.22 6.01
CA GLU A 153 5.33 13.52 5.59
C GLU A 153 5.67 14.42 6.77
N GLN A 154 4.97 14.30 7.89
CA GLN A 154 5.22 15.16 9.06
C GLN A 154 6.64 15.00 9.60
N THR A 155 7.32 13.90 9.28
CA THR A 155 8.64 13.62 9.84
C THR A 155 9.78 14.10 8.95
N LEU A 156 9.84 13.84 7.63
CA LEU A 156 11.02 14.17 6.81
C LEU A 156 10.75 14.32 5.27
N GLY A 157 10.20 15.46 4.83
CA GLY A 157 10.65 16.20 3.64
C GLY A 157 10.49 15.66 2.20
N ALA A 158 10.16 14.40 1.93
CA ALA A 158 9.83 13.94 0.58
C ALA A 158 8.91 12.70 0.59
N ARG A 159 7.61 12.87 0.32
CA ARG A 159 6.68 11.75 0.04
C ARG A 159 6.99 11.12 -1.32
N ASP A 160 8.06 10.36 -1.41
CA ASP A 160 8.30 9.47 -2.55
C ASP A 160 8.24 8.03 -2.06
N PHE A 161 7.05 7.45 -2.09
CA PHE A 161 6.81 6.05 -1.76
C PHE A 161 6.93 5.15 -2.99
N LYS A 162 7.36 5.67 -4.15
CA LYS A 162 7.53 4.89 -5.37
C LYS A 162 8.36 3.62 -5.14
N PRO A 163 9.50 3.63 -4.40
CA PRO A 163 10.25 2.40 -4.15
C PRO A 163 9.45 1.35 -3.38
N LEU A 164 8.65 1.77 -2.40
CA LEU A 164 7.80 0.89 -1.59
C LEU A 164 6.65 0.31 -2.42
N LEU A 165 5.98 1.15 -3.21
CA LEU A 165 4.86 0.73 -4.06
C LEU A 165 5.32 -0.11 -5.26
N GLN A 166 6.53 0.12 -5.76
CA GLN A 166 7.14 -0.74 -6.77
C GLN A 166 7.54 -2.10 -6.19
N TRP A 167 8.13 -2.12 -4.99
CA TRP A 167 8.38 -3.36 -4.26
C TRP A 167 7.08 -4.15 -4.06
N GLN A 168 6.00 -3.48 -3.65
CA GLN A 168 4.69 -4.11 -3.48
C GLN A 168 4.21 -4.76 -4.79
N GLN A 169 4.24 -4.04 -5.92
CA GLN A 169 3.83 -4.57 -7.21
C GLN A 169 4.65 -5.79 -7.63
N ASN A 170 5.97 -5.74 -7.45
CA ASN A 170 6.85 -6.87 -7.76
C ASN A 170 6.55 -8.07 -6.87
N TRP A 171 6.34 -7.84 -5.57
CA TRP A 171 5.99 -8.88 -4.61
C TRP A 171 4.66 -9.52 -4.99
N MET A 172 3.62 -8.72 -5.23
CA MET A 172 2.30 -9.20 -5.63
C MET A 172 2.33 -10.02 -6.92
N ALA A 173 3.11 -9.60 -7.92
CA ALA A 173 3.25 -10.34 -9.17
C ALA A 173 3.90 -11.72 -8.98
N LEU A 174 4.87 -11.82 -8.07
CA LEU A 174 5.53 -13.09 -7.75
C LEU A 174 4.62 -14.00 -6.93
N ASP A 175 3.85 -13.44 -6.01
CA ASP A 175 2.84 -14.18 -5.24
C ASP A 175 1.71 -14.67 -6.17
N GLU A 176 1.26 -13.84 -7.12
CA GLU A 176 0.29 -14.25 -8.15
C GLU A 176 0.80 -15.41 -8.99
N LEU A 177 2.07 -15.35 -9.45
CA LEU A 177 2.71 -16.47 -10.16
C LEU A 177 2.80 -17.72 -9.28
N GLN A 178 3.09 -17.57 -7.99
CA GLN A 178 3.20 -18.68 -7.07
C GLN A 178 1.83 -19.32 -6.77
N MET A 179 0.79 -18.52 -6.64
CA MET A 179 -0.55 -18.97 -6.26
C MET A 179 -1.37 -19.49 -7.44
N LEU A 180 -1.26 -18.86 -8.61
CA LEU A 180 -2.13 -19.12 -9.77
C LEU A 180 -1.37 -19.60 -11.01
N GLY A 181 -0.04 -19.45 -11.03
CA GLY A 181 0.78 -19.75 -12.19
C GLY A 181 1.02 -21.24 -12.43
N THR A 182 1.38 -21.59 -13.66
CA THR A 182 1.81 -22.94 -14.07
C THR A 182 3.30 -22.99 -14.42
N ALA A 183 3.91 -21.85 -14.71
CA ALA A 183 5.32 -21.68 -14.99
C ALA A 183 5.94 -20.72 -13.97
N LEU A 184 7.24 -20.91 -13.68
CA LEU A 184 8.02 -20.04 -12.79
C LEU A 184 7.53 -19.98 -11.32
N VAL A 185 6.64 -20.88 -10.90
CA VAL A 185 6.12 -20.99 -9.51
C VAL A 185 7.26 -21.04 -8.49
N GLU A 186 8.21 -21.96 -8.65
CA GLU A 186 9.32 -22.15 -7.71
C GLU A 186 10.30 -20.96 -7.68
N PRO A 187 10.77 -20.41 -8.82
CA PRO A 187 11.49 -19.14 -8.83
C PRO A 187 10.75 -18.00 -8.12
N ALA A 188 9.45 -17.85 -8.34
CA ALA A 188 8.65 -16.78 -7.74
C ALA A 188 8.49 -16.97 -6.23
N ARG A 189 8.15 -18.18 -5.78
CA ARG A 189 8.06 -18.55 -4.36
C ARG A 189 9.36 -18.27 -3.62
N ARG A 190 10.52 -18.61 -4.19
CA ARG A 190 11.83 -18.34 -3.57
C ARG A 190 12.06 -16.85 -3.35
N GLN A 191 11.69 -16.01 -4.32
CA GLN A 191 11.85 -14.56 -4.18
C GLN A 191 11.08 -13.97 -3.00
N ILE A 192 9.87 -14.47 -2.70
CA ILE A 192 9.05 -13.95 -1.59
C ILE A 192 9.27 -14.66 -0.24
N SER A 193 9.81 -15.89 -0.25
CA SER A 193 9.95 -16.72 0.96
C SER A 193 11.37 -16.87 1.52
N GLU A 194 12.41 -16.64 0.71
CA GLU A 194 13.79 -16.75 1.19
C GLU A 194 14.26 -15.43 1.77
N PHE A 195 14.97 -15.51 2.90
CA PHE A 195 15.55 -14.33 3.54
C PHE A 195 16.56 -13.62 2.63
N ASP A 196 17.40 -14.36 1.92
CA ASP A 196 18.48 -13.79 1.10
C ASP A 196 18.09 -13.51 -0.36
N SER A 197 16.80 -13.63 -0.71
CA SER A 197 16.34 -13.23 -2.04
C SER A 197 16.50 -11.71 -2.25
N GLU A 198 16.59 -11.30 -3.51
CA GLU A 198 16.72 -9.88 -3.87
C GLU A 198 15.49 -9.09 -3.41
N LEU A 199 14.29 -9.65 -3.59
CA LEU A 199 13.06 -8.99 -3.18
C LEU A 199 12.93 -8.88 -1.65
N SER A 200 13.34 -9.90 -0.89
CA SER A 200 13.33 -9.85 0.56
C SER A 200 14.37 -8.86 1.11
N LYS A 201 15.57 -8.78 0.51
CA LYS A 201 16.56 -7.76 0.85
C LYS A 201 16.03 -6.35 0.61
N GLN A 202 15.38 -6.13 -0.54
CA GLN A 202 14.75 -4.85 -0.87
C GLN A 202 13.66 -4.49 0.15
N GLY A 203 12.74 -5.42 0.44
CA GLY A 203 11.65 -5.21 1.39
C GLY A 203 12.13 -4.90 2.81
N ARG A 204 13.17 -5.59 3.30
CA ARG A 204 13.80 -5.28 4.60
C ARG A 204 14.47 -3.91 4.63
N SER A 205 15.14 -3.53 3.55
CA SER A 205 15.74 -2.19 3.44
C SER A 205 14.67 -1.10 3.50
N LEU A 206 13.54 -1.30 2.81
CA LEU A 206 12.38 -0.40 2.87
C LEU A 206 11.76 -0.37 4.27
N ALA A 207 11.59 -1.51 4.93
CA ALA A 207 11.13 -1.58 6.32
C ALA A 207 12.01 -0.73 7.25
N GLN A 208 13.34 -0.84 7.14
CA GLN A 208 14.27 -0.03 7.92
C GLN A 208 14.17 1.47 7.60
N GLN A 209 13.98 1.83 6.33
CA GLN A 209 13.77 3.23 5.94
C GLN A 209 12.50 3.80 6.57
N ILE A 210 11.40 3.05 6.55
CA ILE A 210 10.14 3.45 7.18
C ILE A 210 10.34 3.57 8.71
N GLU A 211 11.02 2.62 9.36
CA GLU A 211 11.34 2.70 10.80
C GLU A 211 12.12 3.98 11.12
N ASN A 212 13.14 4.31 10.32
CA ASN A 212 13.93 5.54 10.51
C ASN A 212 13.08 6.80 10.31
N LEU A 213 12.10 6.75 9.41
CA LEU A 213 11.19 7.86 9.13
C LEU A 213 10.10 8.03 10.20
N SER A 214 9.61 6.95 10.79
CA SER A 214 8.48 6.99 11.73
C SER A 214 8.90 6.98 13.20
N GLY A 215 10.08 6.44 13.51
CA GLY A 215 10.48 6.09 14.87
C GLY A 215 9.77 4.86 15.43
N VAL A 216 8.96 4.16 14.62
CA VAL A 216 8.16 3.00 15.03
C VAL A 216 8.84 1.71 14.54
N PRO A 217 9.04 0.70 15.42
CA PRO A 217 9.64 -0.58 15.03
C PRO A 217 8.92 -1.20 13.83
N THR A 218 9.65 -1.44 12.74
CA THR A 218 9.06 -1.88 11.46
C THR A 218 9.57 -3.25 11.07
N TYR A 219 8.64 -4.20 10.98
CA TYR A 219 8.94 -5.59 10.69
C TYR A 219 8.72 -5.87 9.21
N TYR A 220 9.50 -6.80 8.66
CA TYR A 220 9.30 -7.32 7.32
C TYR A 220 8.64 -8.70 7.39
N TYR A 221 7.56 -8.90 6.61
CA TYR A 221 6.94 -10.21 6.47
C TYR A 221 7.68 -11.07 5.45
N ILE A 222 8.08 -12.28 5.88
CA ILE A 222 8.62 -13.32 5.00
C ILE A 222 7.53 -14.35 4.77
N TYR A 223 7.13 -14.50 3.50
CA TYR A 223 6.14 -15.49 3.10
C TYR A 223 6.62 -16.91 3.38
N ARG A 224 5.68 -17.80 3.70
CA ARG A 224 5.96 -19.22 3.88
C ARG A 224 4.93 -20.06 3.14
N GLY A 225 5.43 -20.90 2.22
CA GLY A 225 4.65 -21.89 1.47
C GLY A 225 5.54 -23.06 1.05
N GLY A 226 4.98 -24.27 0.94
CA GLY A 226 5.72 -25.49 0.61
C GLY A 226 6.45 -26.12 1.81
N GLY A 227 5.87 -26.02 3.00
CA GLY A 227 6.39 -26.68 4.21
C GLY A 227 6.29 -28.21 4.12
N GLN A 228 7.18 -28.92 4.79
CA GLN A 228 7.22 -30.39 4.74
C GLN A 228 6.28 -31.07 5.75
N SER A 229 6.19 -30.52 6.97
CA SER A 229 5.30 -31.02 8.02
C SER A 229 5.04 -29.94 9.05
N LEU A 230 3.92 -30.03 9.79
CA LEU A 230 3.64 -29.12 10.90
C LEU A 230 4.75 -29.16 11.97
N ALA A 231 5.28 -30.35 12.28
CA ALA A 231 6.34 -30.52 13.28
C ALA A 231 7.61 -29.74 12.89
N THR A 232 8.05 -29.85 11.63
CA THR A 232 9.24 -29.14 11.17
C THR A 232 9.02 -27.62 11.07
N GLU A 233 7.82 -27.18 10.72
CA GLU A 233 7.50 -25.74 10.72
C GLU A 233 7.49 -25.17 12.15
N GLN A 234 6.99 -25.92 13.13
CA GLN A 234 6.95 -25.53 14.54
C GLN A 234 8.33 -25.33 15.17
N GLU A 235 9.35 -26.03 14.66
CA GLU A 235 10.73 -25.96 15.12
C GLU A 235 11.59 -24.96 14.32
N ARG A 236 10.99 -24.27 13.34
CA ARG A 236 11.71 -23.36 12.45
C ARG A 236 12.34 -22.20 13.20
N LEU A 237 13.62 -21.99 12.96
CA LEU A 237 14.40 -20.89 13.51
C LEU A 237 14.30 -19.64 12.64
N CYS A 238 14.60 -18.48 13.23
CA CYS A 238 14.67 -17.23 12.50
C CYS A 238 15.74 -17.33 11.40
N PRO A 239 15.42 -17.05 10.13
CA PRO A 239 16.36 -17.25 9.04
C PRO A 239 17.54 -16.27 9.06
N SER A 240 17.47 -15.21 9.86
CA SER A 240 18.56 -14.24 10.01
C SER A 240 19.51 -14.59 11.16
N CYS A 241 19.00 -14.78 12.37
CA CYS A 241 19.85 -15.00 13.56
C CYS A 241 19.89 -16.44 14.06
N GLY A 242 19.09 -17.35 13.50
CA GLY A 242 18.96 -18.72 14.00
C GLY A 242 18.26 -18.85 15.36
N GLY A 243 17.71 -17.76 15.90
CA GLY A 243 17.00 -17.76 17.18
C GLY A 243 15.60 -18.40 17.11
N GLN A 244 15.09 -18.85 18.25
CA GLN A 244 13.67 -19.19 18.40
C GLN A 244 12.82 -17.91 18.25
N TRP A 245 11.74 -18.02 17.51
CA TRP A 245 10.89 -16.89 17.12
C TRP A 245 9.42 -17.26 16.93
N ARG A 246 9.06 -18.53 17.17
CA ARG A 246 7.66 -18.96 17.19
C ARG A 246 6.95 -18.28 18.35
N LEU A 247 5.75 -17.78 18.09
CA LEU A 247 4.87 -17.22 19.09
C LEU A 247 4.07 -18.32 19.80
N ALA A 248 3.74 -18.08 21.07
CA ALA A 248 2.83 -18.96 21.82
C ALA A 248 1.40 -18.90 21.28
N HIS A 249 0.99 -17.70 20.83
CA HIS A 249 -0.29 -17.42 20.20
C HIS A 249 -0.05 -16.60 18.94
N GLU A 250 -0.78 -16.91 17.88
CA GLU A 250 -0.70 -16.13 16.64
C GLU A 250 -1.18 -14.69 16.85
N LEU A 251 -0.65 -13.77 16.05
CA LEU A 251 -1.14 -12.40 15.97
C LEU A 251 -1.97 -12.24 14.70
N HIS A 252 -3.18 -11.70 14.87
CA HIS A 252 -4.09 -11.32 13.77
C HIS A 252 -4.43 -12.48 12.83
N ASP A 253 -4.38 -13.72 13.32
CA ASP A 253 -4.60 -14.96 12.56
C ASP A 253 -3.66 -15.15 11.34
N VAL A 254 -2.61 -14.33 11.24
CA VAL A 254 -1.69 -14.29 10.09
C VAL A 254 -0.25 -14.51 10.52
N ILE A 255 0.13 -14.13 11.74
CA ILE A 255 1.53 -14.11 12.17
C ILE A 255 1.78 -15.13 13.28
N ASP A 256 2.55 -16.17 12.96
CA ASP A 256 2.91 -17.25 13.88
C ASP A 256 4.34 -17.09 14.43
N PHE A 257 5.16 -16.30 13.75
CA PHE A 257 6.57 -16.09 14.08
C PHE A 257 6.90 -14.60 14.12
N LYS A 258 7.63 -14.17 15.15
CA LYS A 258 8.12 -12.79 15.31
C LYS A 258 9.48 -12.80 15.97
N CYS A 259 10.46 -12.17 15.32
CA CYS A 259 11.80 -11.96 15.84
C CYS A 259 12.06 -10.46 16.03
N ASP A 260 12.10 -10.01 17.28
CA ASP A 260 12.30 -8.60 17.61
C ASP A 260 13.72 -8.08 17.35
N ASN A 261 14.71 -8.98 17.37
CA ASN A 261 16.11 -8.67 17.08
C ASN A 261 16.33 -8.42 15.59
N CYS A 262 15.69 -9.22 14.73
CA CYS A 262 15.86 -9.13 13.28
C CYS A 262 14.75 -8.33 12.59
N LYS A 263 13.74 -7.87 13.33
CA LYS A 263 12.52 -7.23 12.81
C LYS A 263 11.86 -8.04 11.69
N LEU A 264 11.69 -9.34 11.94
CA LEU A 264 11.05 -10.26 11.00
C LEU A 264 9.79 -10.86 11.58
N VAL A 265 8.80 -11.04 10.72
CA VAL A 265 7.59 -11.82 11.01
C VAL A 265 7.31 -12.79 9.87
N SER A 266 6.62 -13.88 10.18
CA SER A 266 6.25 -14.91 9.21
C SER A 266 5.06 -15.71 9.73
N SER A 267 4.47 -16.53 8.86
CA SER A 267 3.41 -17.47 9.20
C SER A 267 3.94 -18.90 9.19
N TYR A 268 3.13 -19.85 9.65
CA TYR A 268 3.24 -21.22 9.17
C TYR A 268 3.11 -21.27 7.65
N SER A 269 3.64 -22.35 7.04
CA SER A 269 3.27 -22.67 5.68
C SER A 269 1.75 -22.76 5.56
N TRP A 270 1.18 -22.13 4.55
CA TRP A 270 -0.25 -22.19 4.28
C TRP A 270 -0.78 -23.63 4.10
N ASP A 271 0.10 -24.59 3.78
CA ASP A 271 -0.23 -26.02 3.72
C ASP A 271 -0.61 -26.65 5.06
N PHE A 272 -0.31 -25.99 6.19
CA PHE A 272 -0.57 -26.46 7.55
C PHE A 272 -1.35 -25.48 8.42
N LYS A 273 -1.91 -24.42 7.81
CA LYS A 273 -2.91 -23.58 8.47
C LYS A 273 -4.31 -24.18 8.34
#